data_AF-A0A098L8Y6-F1
#
_entry.id   AF-A0A098L8Y6-F1
#
_cell.length_a   1.000
_cell.length_b   1.000
_cell.length_c   1.000
_cell.angle_alpha   90.00
_cell.angle_beta   90.00
_cell.angle_gamma   90.00
#
_symmetry.space_group_name_H-M   'P 1'
#
loop_
_entity.id
_entity.type
_entity.pdbx_description
1 polymer ?
#
loop_
_entity_poly.entity_id
_entity_poly.type
_entity_poly.pdbx_seq_one_letter_code
_entity_poly.pdbx_strand_id
1 'polypeptide(L)'
;MKIKLKNIIISGFIAALILPFILITDLFPFARFGMFAEPVSSADTLKIFEAEFYQNHQWHNLNAKQFNMASGSFMYLARNYYYRNQSQEFLNKLSQAIPDTSIYAWRLKFIQISGNNPQQADTIIIETLIIR
;
A
#
# COMPACT_ATOMS: atom_id res chain seq x y z
N MET A 1 -48.67 9.11 -23.73
CA MET A 1 -48.64 8.41 -22.42
C MET A 1 -48.55 9.46 -21.33
N LYS A 2 -49.65 9.81 -20.63
CA LYS A 2 -49.62 10.84 -19.57
C LYS A 2 -49.06 10.20 -18.29
N ILE A 3 -47.79 10.45 -18.00
CA ILE A 3 -47.19 10.05 -16.72
C ILE A 3 -47.94 10.83 -15.63
N LYS A 4 -48.63 10.12 -14.74
CA LYS A 4 -49.37 10.73 -13.63
C LYS A 4 -48.35 11.34 -12.66
N LEU A 5 -48.58 12.58 -12.21
CA LEU A 5 -47.72 13.29 -11.25
C LEU A 5 -47.37 12.46 -10.01
N LYS A 6 -48.32 11.64 -9.55
CA LYS A 6 -48.13 10.66 -8.47
C LYS A 6 -46.96 9.70 -8.73
N ASN A 7 -46.81 9.21 -9.97
CA ASN A 7 -45.73 8.29 -10.31
C ASN A 7 -44.37 8.99 -10.30
N ILE A 8 -44.30 10.26 -10.71
CA ILE A 8 -43.07 11.06 -10.64
C ILE A 8 -42.63 11.25 -9.18
N ILE A 9 -43.59 11.56 -8.29
CA ILE A 9 -43.31 11.74 -6.86
C ILE A 9 -42.81 10.42 -6.24
N ILE A 10 -43.45 9.29 -6.54
CA ILE A 10 -43.05 7.98 -6.02
C ILE A 10 -41.66 7.60 -6.55
N SER A 11 -41.40 7.77 -7.84
CA SER A 11 -40.10 7.49 -8.43
C SER A 11 -39.00 8.39 -7.85
N GLY A 12 -39.29 9.68 -7.64
CA GLY A 12 -38.37 10.62 -7.01
C GLY A 12 -38.02 10.26 -5.57
N PHE A 13 -39.00 9.81 -4.79
CA PHE A 13 -38.79 9.36 -3.41
C PHE A 13 -37.93 8.10 -3.35
N ILE A 14 -38.21 7.11 -4.20
CA ILE A 14 -37.41 5.87 -4.30
C ILE A 14 -35.98 6.21 -4.74
N ALA A 15 -35.82 7.09 -5.75
CA ALA A 15 -34.50 7.54 -6.19
C ALA A 15 -33.74 8.23 -5.06
N ALA A 16 -34.36 9.16 -4.33
CA ALA A 16 -33.71 9.85 -3.20
C ALA A 16 -33.30 8.90 -2.06
N LEU A 17 -34.01 7.79 -1.88
CA LEU A 17 -33.69 6.77 -0.88
C LEU A 17 -32.53 5.89 -1.31
N ILE A 18 -32.40 5.59 -2.61
CA ILE A 18 -31.36 4.70 -3.17
C ILE A 18 -30.07 5.47 -3.54
N LEU A 19 -30.20 6.73 -4.01
CA LEU A 19 -29.08 7.58 -4.43
C LEU A 19 -27.94 7.65 -3.39
N PRO A 20 -28.18 7.83 -2.08
CA PRO A 20 -27.09 7.88 -1.11
C PRO A 20 -26.31 6.56 -1.05
N PHE A 21 -26.95 5.39 -1.25
CA PHE A 21 -26.25 4.10 -1.23
C PHE A 21 -25.39 3.87 -2.48
N ILE A 22 -25.85 4.34 -3.65
CA ILE A 22 -25.07 4.31 -4.89
C ILE A 22 -23.92 5.33 -4.83
N LEU A 23 -24.16 6.52 -4.28
CA LEU A 23 -23.12 7.52 -4.09
C LEU A 23 -22.12 7.13 -2.99
N ILE A 24 -22.54 6.35 -1.99
CA ILE A 24 -21.64 5.78 -0.98
C ILE A 24 -20.59 4.89 -1.66
N THR A 25 -20.95 4.07 -2.65
CA THR A 25 -19.97 3.16 -3.26
C THR A 25 -18.87 3.89 -4.06
N ASP A 26 -19.18 5.05 -4.64
CA ASP A 26 -18.23 5.77 -5.50
C ASP A 26 -17.48 6.92 -4.78
N LEU A 27 -18.09 7.59 -3.79
CA LEU A 27 -17.47 8.71 -3.05
C LEU A 27 -16.92 8.34 -1.66
N PHE A 28 -17.38 7.24 -1.03
CA PHE A 28 -16.88 6.83 0.29
C PHE A 28 -15.56 6.04 0.35
N PRO A 29 -14.90 5.57 -0.73
CA PRO A 29 -13.54 5.08 -0.54
C PRO A 29 -12.65 6.21 0.02
N PHE A 30 -12.92 7.49 -0.31
CA PHE A 30 -12.16 8.63 0.22
C PHE A 30 -12.52 9.04 1.66
N ALA A 31 -13.80 8.94 2.05
CA ALA A 31 -14.24 9.26 3.42
C ALA A 31 -13.97 8.13 4.43
N ARG A 32 -13.82 6.88 3.96
CA ARG A 32 -13.42 5.74 4.81
C ARG A 32 -11.94 5.78 5.21
N PHE A 33 -11.08 6.52 4.52
CA PHE A 33 -9.67 6.65 4.95
C PHE A 33 -9.52 7.35 6.31
N GLY A 34 -10.54 8.07 6.80
CA GLY A 34 -10.54 8.62 8.17
C GLY A 34 -11.00 7.64 9.25
N MET A 35 -11.78 6.61 8.91
CA MET A 35 -12.38 5.67 9.87
C MET A 35 -11.71 4.28 9.88
N PHE A 36 -10.86 4.00 8.89
CA PHE A 36 -9.98 2.82 8.80
C PHE A 36 -8.51 3.17 9.03
N ALA A 37 -8.21 4.35 9.58
CA ALA A 37 -6.96 4.52 10.30
C ALA A 37 -7.07 3.69 11.58
N GLU A 38 -6.63 2.43 11.53
CA GLU A 38 -6.35 1.67 12.74
C GLU A 38 -5.63 2.61 13.73
N PRO A 39 -6.07 2.70 15.00
CA PRO A 39 -5.28 3.43 15.98
C PRO A 39 -3.91 2.77 15.99
N VAL A 40 -2.90 3.53 15.58
CA VAL A 40 -1.51 3.10 15.68
C VAL A 40 -1.27 2.94 17.17
N SER A 41 -1.41 1.72 17.70
CA SER A 41 -1.08 1.42 19.08
C SER A 41 0.38 1.84 19.25
N SER A 42 0.59 2.96 19.94
CA SER A 42 1.93 3.50 20.23
C SER A 42 2.78 2.53 21.06
N ALA A 43 2.19 1.42 21.52
CA ALA A 43 2.83 0.41 22.35
C ALA A 43 3.46 -0.74 21.55
N ASP A 44 3.07 -0.97 20.28
CA ASP A 44 3.42 -2.22 19.61
C ASP A 44 4.16 -1.98 18.30
N THR A 45 5.48 -1.92 18.43
CA THR A 45 6.44 -2.27 17.38
C THR A 45 6.36 -1.44 16.08
N LEU A 46 7.32 -0.54 15.88
CA LEU A 46 7.46 0.16 14.61
C LEU A 46 7.89 -0.82 13.51
N LYS A 47 6.99 -1.02 12.55
CA LYS A 47 7.16 -1.87 11.38
C LYS A 47 7.67 -1.06 10.19
N ILE A 48 8.97 -1.17 9.90
CA ILE A 48 9.61 -0.48 8.77
C ILE A 48 9.83 -1.48 7.62
N PHE A 49 9.54 -1.06 6.40
CA PHE A 49 9.80 -1.84 5.19
C PHE A 49 10.89 -1.16 4.38
N GLU A 50 11.90 -1.93 3.98
CA GLU A 50 13.03 -1.46 3.18
C GLU A 50 13.26 -2.40 2.00
N ALA A 51 13.58 -1.85 0.83
CA ALA A 51 14.04 -2.63 -0.30
C ALA A 51 15.54 -2.45 -0.46
N GLU A 52 16.20 -3.51 -0.91
CA GLU A 52 17.59 -3.49 -1.31
C GLU A 52 17.76 -4.11 -2.68
N PHE A 53 18.80 -3.68 -3.38
CA PHE A 53 19.19 -4.24 -4.67
C PHE A 53 20.64 -4.71 -4.61
N TYR A 54 20.94 -5.77 -5.37
CA TYR A 54 22.27 -6.35 -5.45
C TYR A 54 22.96 -5.88 -6.73
N GLN A 55 24.06 -5.14 -6.55
CA GLN A 55 24.86 -4.57 -7.64
C GLN A 55 26.33 -4.56 -7.20
N ASN A 56 27.25 -4.82 -8.15
CA ASN A 56 28.70 -4.81 -7.88
C ASN A 56 29.11 -5.70 -6.68
N HIS A 57 28.50 -6.89 -6.59
CA HIS A 57 28.72 -7.88 -5.53
C HIS A 57 28.31 -7.45 -4.11
N GLN A 58 27.57 -6.35 -3.98
CA GLN A 58 27.13 -5.81 -2.68
C GLN A 58 25.63 -5.49 -2.70
N TRP A 59 25.02 -5.57 -1.51
CA TRP A 59 23.64 -5.14 -1.29
C TRP A 59 23.62 -3.65 -0.98
N HIS A 60 22.76 -2.92 -1.67
CA HIS A 60 22.57 -1.48 -1.51
C HIS A 60 21.14 -1.19 -1.10
N ASN A 61 20.96 -0.29 -0.12
CA ASN A 61 19.65 0.20 0.28
C ASN A 61 19.02 1.04 -0.83
N LEU A 62 17.76 0.74 -1.14
CA LEU A 62 16.98 1.55 -2.06
C LEU A 62 16.62 2.87 -1.37
N ASN A 63 17.21 3.96 -1.86
CA ASN A 63 16.73 5.29 -1.51
C ASN A 63 15.59 5.68 -2.46
N ALA A 64 14.35 5.40 -2.06
CA ALA A 64 13.14 5.69 -2.86
C ALA A 64 13.09 7.14 -3.40
N LYS A 65 13.65 8.11 -2.65
CA LYS A 65 13.70 9.52 -3.08
C LYS A 65 14.53 9.73 -4.35
N GLN A 66 15.58 8.94 -4.57
CA GLN A 66 16.41 9.02 -5.78
C GLN A 66 15.65 8.60 -7.05
N PHE A 67 14.56 7.84 -6.89
CA PHE A 67 13.74 7.33 -7.99
C PHE A 67 12.38 8.04 -8.06
N ASN A 68 12.29 9.29 -7.58
CA ASN A 68 11.06 10.09 -7.52
C ASN A 68 9.89 9.42 -6.78
N MET A 69 10.18 8.46 -5.90
CA MET A 69 9.17 7.79 -5.09
C MET A 69 9.18 8.37 -3.67
N ALA A 70 8.05 8.95 -3.25
CA ALA A 70 7.91 9.43 -1.88
C ALA A 70 8.05 8.25 -0.91
N SER A 71 8.86 8.42 0.15
CA SER A 71 9.14 7.35 1.13
C SER A 71 7.88 6.81 1.80
N GLY A 72 6.89 7.68 2.06
CA GLY A 72 5.59 7.27 2.59
C GLY A 72 4.80 6.38 1.63
N SER A 73 4.80 6.70 0.34
CA SER A 73 4.13 5.90 -0.70
C SER A 73 4.80 4.54 -0.87
N PHE A 74 6.14 4.49 -0.88
CA PHE A 74 6.88 3.24 -0.89
C PHE A 74 6.53 2.35 0.31
N MET A 75 6.61 2.90 1.53
CA MET A 75 6.29 2.15 2.75
C MET A 75 4.86 1.62 2.74
N TYR A 76 3.90 2.44 2.31
CA TYR A 76 2.50 2.05 2.19
C TYR A 76 2.32 0.89 1.21
N LEU A 77 2.92 0.98 0.02
CA LEU A 77 2.85 -0.07 -1.00
C LEU A 77 3.51 -1.36 -0.51
N ALA A 78 4.76 -1.29 -0.04
CA ALA A 78 5.49 -2.46 0.46
C ALA A 78 4.71 -3.20 1.56
N ARG A 79 4.14 -2.44 2.52
CA ARG A 79 3.29 -2.97 3.58
C ARG A 79 2.02 -3.63 3.03
N ASN A 80 1.34 -2.97 2.09
CA ASN A 80 0.10 -3.49 1.51
C ASN A 80 0.33 -4.82 0.77
N TYR A 81 1.38 -4.91 -0.05
CA TYR A 81 1.72 -6.16 -0.74
C TYR A 81 2.17 -7.25 0.22
N TYR A 82 2.92 -6.90 1.28
CA TYR A 82 3.29 -7.84 2.33
C TYR A 82 2.06 -8.48 3.00
N TYR A 83 1.10 -7.68 3.48
CA TYR A 83 -0.09 -8.22 4.15
C TYR A 83 -1.02 -9.01 3.21
N ARG A 84 -0.89 -8.84 1.90
CA ARG A 84 -1.61 -9.63 0.89
C ARG A 84 -0.85 -10.89 0.45
N ASN A 85 0.32 -11.18 1.03
CA ASN A 85 1.22 -12.25 0.60
C ASN A 85 1.64 -12.12 -0.88
N GLN A 86 1.84 -10.89 -1.36
CA GLN A 86 2.17 -10.56 -2.75
C GLN A 86 3.53 -9.85 -2.87
N SER A 87 4.47 -10.09 -1.94
CA SER A 87 5.77 -9.41 -1.92
C SER A 87 6.62 -9.66 -3.18
N GLN A 88 6.51 -10.84 -3.79
CA GLN A 88 7.19 -11.12 -5.06
C GLN A 88 6.67 -10.26 -6.21
N GLU A 89 5.34 -10.08 -6.30
CA GLU A 89 4.72 -9.20 -7.29
C GLU A 89 5.16 -7.74 -7.09
N PHE A 90 5.27 -7.30 -5.84
CA PHE A 90 5.81 -5.98 -5.52
C PHE A 90 7.25 -5.81 -6.02
N LEU A 91 8.14 -6.77 -5.75
CA LEU A 91 9.52 -6.70 -6.24
C LEU A 91 9.60 -6.71 -7.77
N ASN A 92 8.74 -7.47 -8.45
CA ASN A 92 8.66 -7.45 -9.91
C ASN A 92 8.24 -6.08 -10.45
N LYS A 93 7.25 -5.44 -9.83
CA LYS A 93 6.82 -4.09 -10.19
C LYS A 93 7.92 -3.05 -9.90
N LEU A 94 8.62 -3.21 -8.79
CA LEU A 94 9.72 -2.34 -8.40
C LEU A 94 10.89 -2.44 -9.39
N SER A 95 11.28 -3.65 -9.79
CA SER A 95 12.35 -3.87 -10.77
C SER A 95 11.99 -3.34 -12.16
N GLN A 96 10.71 -3.37 -12.54
CA GLN A 96 10.24 -2.77 -13.79
C GLN A 96 10.22 -1.24 -13.74
N ALA A 97 9.85 -0.66 -12.59
CA ALA A 97 9.84 0.78 -12.39
C ALA A 97 11.24 1.40 -12.32
N ILE A 98 12.23 0.61 -11.88
CA ILE A 98 13.65 1.00 -11.83
C ILE A 98 14.44 0.08 -12.79
N PRO A 99 14.38 0.35 -14.10
CA PRO A 99 15.07 -0.46 -15.08
C PRO A 99 16.57 -0.13 -15.04
N ASP A 100 17.33 -0.92 -14.29
CA ASP A 100 18.80 -0.90 -14.31
C ASP A 100 19.32 -2.32 -14.55
N THR A 101 20.01 -2.51 -15.67
CA THR A 101 20.56 -3.81 -16.11
C THR A 101 21.72 -4.29 -15.26
N SER A 102 22.31 -3.42 -14.44
CA SER A 102 23.40 -3.78 -13.53
C SER A 102 22.90 -4.38 -12.20
N ILE A 103 21.59 -4.36 -11.96
CA ILE A 103 20.96 -4.94 -10.78
C ILE A 103 20.63 -6.42 -11.03
N TYR A 104 21.21 -7.30 -10.23
CA TYR A 104 21.05 -8.75 -10.36
C TYR A 104 19.94 -9.33 -9.48
N ALA A 105 19.64 -8.67 -8.37
CA ALA A 105 18.60 -9.13 -7.46
C ALA A 105 18.00 -7.96 -6.68
N TRP A 106 16.77 -8.15 -6.24
CA TRP A 106 16.06 -7.28 -5.31
C TRP A 106 15.67 -8.09 -4.09
N ARG A 107 15.65 -7.48 -2.92
CA ARG A 107 15.05 -8.08 -1.73
C ARG A 107 14.24 -7.07 -0.94
N LEU A 108 13.16 -7.56 -0.35
CA LEU A 108 12.33 -6.80 0.56
C LEU A 108 12.64 -7.24 1.99
N LYS A 109 12.87 -6.27 2.88
CA LYS A 109 13.12 -6.48 4.29
C LYS A 109 12.04 -5.83 5.13
N PHE A 110 11.80 -6.45 6.26
CA PHE A 110 10.97 -5.98 7.33
C PHE A 110 11.84 -5.77 8.56
N ILE A 111 11.83 -4.56 9.11
CA ILE A 111 12.54 -4.21 10.34
C ILE A 111 11.49 -4.02 11.42
N GLN A 112 11.63 -4.82 12.47
CA GLN A 112 10.78 -4.84 13.63
C GLN A 112 11.49 -4.12 14.78
N ILE A 113 11.08 -2.90 15.12
CA ILE A 113 11.67 -2.16 16.25
C ILE A 113 10.79 -2.37 17.47
N SER A 114 11.34 -2.99 18.52
CA SER A 114 10.60 -3.19 19.77
C SER A 114 10.32 -1.86 20.46
N GLY A 115 9.07 -1.64 20.89
CA GLY A 115 8.65 -0.40 21.58
C GLY A 115 9.40 -0.15 22.90
N ASN A 116 9.93 -1.21 23.52
CA ASN A 116 10.64 -1.14 24.79
C ASN A 116 12.15 -0.90 24.64
N ASN A 117 12.71 -1.11 23.45
CA ASN A 117 14.14 -0.87 23.20
C ASN A 117 14.40 -0.56 21.71
N PRO A 118 14.48 0.71 21.31
CA PRO A 118 14.70 1.10 19.91
C PRO A 118 16.06 0.67 19.35
N GLN A 119 16.99 0.18 20.18
CA GLN A 119 18.27 -0.38 19.73
C GLN A 119 18.18 -1.87 19.36
N GLN A 120 17.09 -2.55 19.73
CA GLN A 120 16.79 -3.92 19.32
C GLN A 120 15.83 -3.89 18.14
N ALA A 121 16.42 -3.94 16.94
CA ALA A 121 15.70 -4.02 15.68
C ALA A 121 15.97 -5.39 15.03
N ASP A 122 14.93 -6.20 14.92
CA ASP A 122 15.04 -7.48 14.21
C ASP A 122 14.77 -7.25 12.73
N THR A 123 15.72 -7.68 11.88
CA THR A 123 15.59 -7.57 10.43
C THR A 123 15.24 -8.93 9.84
N ILE A 124 14.08 -9.01 9.19
CA ILE A 124 13.57 -10.21 8.54
C ILE A 124 13.58 -9.98 7.03
N ILE A 125 14.18 -10.90 6.28
CA ILE A 125 14.07 -10.91 4.82
C ILE A 125 12.70 -11.50 4.47
N ILE A 126 11.87 -10.71 3.82
CA ILE A 126 10.53 -11.12 3.42
C ILE A 126 10.59 -11.93 2.13
N GLU A 127 11.27 -11.38 1.13
CA GLU A 127 11.24 -11.92 -0.23
C GLU A 127 12.51 -11.51 -0.98
N THR A 128 12.95 -12.36 -1.92
CA THR A 128 14.07 -12.06 -2.82
C THR A 128 13.68 -12.39 -4.26
N LEU A 129 13.86 -11.42 -5.15
CA LEU A 129 13.69 -11.56 -6.59
C LEU A 129 15.06 -11.56 -7.26
N ILE A 130 15.39 -12.62 -7.99
CA ILE A 130 16.60 -12.69 -8.81
C ILE A 130 16.23 -12.31 -10.25
N ILE A 131 16.90 -11.31 -10.80
CA ILE A 131 16.76 -10.90 -12.20
C ILE A 131 17.72 -11.76 -13.02
N ARG A 132 17.19 -12.47 -14.01
CA ARG A 132 17.96 -13.30 -14.94
C ARG A 132 18.21 -12.58 -16.24
#